data_AF-X1C6L3-F1
#
_entry.id   AF-X1C6L3-F1
#
_cell.length_a   1.000
_cell.length_b   1.000
_cell.length_c   1.000
_cell.angle_alpha   90.00
_cell.angle_beta   90.00
_cell.angle_gamma   90.00
#
_symmetry.space_group_name_H-M   'P 1'
#
loop_
_entity.id
_entity.type
_entity.pdbx_description
1 polymer ?
#
loop_
_entity_poly.entity_id
_entity_poly.type
_entity_poly.pdbx_seq_one_letter_code
_entity_poly.pdbx_strand_id
1 'polypeptide(L)'
;MQVDPRDSEHVGQFDVALAKWTDARFISAKQIRVAAMFLLYLVNLSDHDGWELYGWSWKESTRLGCLVVKAVVDGIPSVVFTNAATPIAGMGVFLRKMEADLLEWLPDKYRV
;
A
#
# COMPACT_ATOMS: atom_id res chain seq x y z
N MET A 1 17.04 -9.64 10.54
CA MET A 1 16.25 -10.75 9.97
C MET A 1 16.64 -10.85 8.50
N GLN A 2 17.16 -12.00 8.06
CA GLN A 2 17.73 -12.16 6.71
C GLN A 2 16.58 -12.40 5.73
N VAL A 3 16.35 -11.49 4.79
CA VAL A 3 15.36 -11.67 3.72
C VAL A 3 15.74 -12.92 2.94
N ASP A 4 14.83 -13.91 2.86
CA ASP A 4 15.08 -15.13 2.09
C ASP A 4 15.26 -14.73 0.61
N PRO A 5 16.38 -15.08 -0.05
CA PRO A 5 16.59 -14.77 -1.46
C PRO A 5 15.46 -15.25 -2.38
N ARG A 6 14.67 -16.24 -1.95
CA ARG A 6 13.48 -16.75 -2.67
C ARG A 6 12.31 -15.75 -2.73
N ASP A 7 12.29 -14.72 -1.88
CA ASP A 7 11.24 -13.69 -1.91
C ASP A 7 11.32 -12.80 -3.17
N SER A 8 12.51 -12.72 -3.78
CA SER A 8 12.72 -11.97 -5.03
C SER A 8 12.28 -12.73 -6.29
N GLU A 9 12.15 -14.06 -6.22
CA GLU A 9 11.72 -14.89 -7.36
C GLU A 9 10.25 -14.64 -7.69
N HIS A 10 9.39 -14.50 -6.68
CA HIS A 10 7.97 -14.19 -6.87
C HIS A 10 7.76 -12.80 -7.48
N VAL A 11 8.57 -11.82 -7.11
CA VAL A 11 8.55 -10.48 -7.73
C VAL A 11 8.94 -10.57 -9.21
N GLY A 12 9.98 -11.34 -9.54
CA GLY A 12 10.38 -11.57 -10.92
C GLY A 12 9.31 -12.29 -11.76
N GLN A 13 8.67 -13.31 -11.20
CA GLN A 13 7.55 -14.02 -11.85
C GLN A 13 6.34 -13.09 -12.08
N PHE A 14 6.04 -12.22 -11.12
CA PHE A 14 5.02 -11.20 -11.26
C PHE A 14 5.35 -10.21 -12.39
N ASP A 15 6.59 -9.72 -12.47
CA ASP A 15 7.01 -8.79 -13.54
C ASP A 15 6.93 -9.44 -14.93
N VAL A 16 7.25 -10.73 -15.06
CA VAL A 16 7.07 -11.48 -16.32
C VAL A 16 5.59 -11.62 -16.68
N ALA A 17 4.73 -11.93 -15.71
CA ALA A 17 3.29 -12.01 -15.92
C ALA A 17 2.70 -10.64 -16.31
N LEU A 18 3.16 -9.58 -15.66
CA LEU A 18 2.75 -8.20 -15.92
C LEU A 18 3.15 -7.75 -17.33
N ALA A 19 4.33 -8.13 -17.81
CA ALA A 19 4.78 -7.83 -19.18
C ALA A 19 3.93 -8.55 -20.25
N LYS A 20 3.29 -9.68 -19.89
CA LYS A 20 2.37 -10.43 -20.76
C LYS A 20 0.92 -9.94 -20.67
N TRP A 21 0.63 -8.99 -19.78
CA TRP A 21 -0.71 -8.42 -19.65
C TRP A 21 -1.08 -7.59 -20.87
N THR A 22 -2.12 -8.01 -21.60
CA THR A 22 -2.55 -7.35 -22.84
C THR A 22 -3.85 -6.57 -22.71
N ASP A 23 -4.64 -6.76 -21.64
CA ASP A 23 -5.94 -6.10 -21.46
C ASP A 23 -5.86 -4.83 -20.61
N ALA A 24 -5.22 -3.79 -21.17
CA ALA A 24 -5.03 -2.51 -20.49
C ALA A 24 -6.26 -1.57 -20.52
N ARG A 25 -7.42 -2.02 -21.02
CA ARG A 25 -8.61 -1.17 -21.20
C ARG A 25 -9.24 -0.70 -19.89
N PHE A 26 -9.17 -1.53 -18.86
CA PHE A 26 -9.80 -1.28 -17.56
C PHE A 26 -8.78 -1.03 -16.44
N ILE A 27 -7.61 -1.68 -16.52
CA ILE A 27 -6.54 -1.51 -15.54
C ILE A 27 -5.19 -1.57 -16.26
N SER A 28 -4.39 -0.53 -16.07
CA SER A 28 -3.03 -0.48 -16.60
C SER A 28 -2.09 -1.39 -15.82
N ALA A 29 -1.01 -1.86 -16.44
CA ALA A 29 0.03 -2.61 -15.76
C ALA A 29 0.59 -1.87 -14.54
N LYS A 30 0.72 -0.54 -14.62
CA LYS A 30 1.11 0.30 -13.49
C LYS A 30 0.14 0.20 -12.31
N GLN A 31 -1.17 0.20 -12.58
CA GLN A 31 -2.20 0.06 -11.55
C GLN A 31 -2.19 -1.33 -10.92
N ILE A 32 -1.97 -2.38 -11.70
CA ILE A 32 -1.80 -3.75 -11.17
C ILE A 32 -0.58 -3.81 -10.25
N ARG A 33 0.57 -3.24 -10.68
CA ARG A 33 1.78 -3.20 -9.85
C ARG A 33 1.58 -2.44 -8.55
N VAL A 34 0.94 -1.28 -8.59
CA VAL A 34 0.61 -0.49 -7.38
C VAL A 34 -0.26 -1.31 -6.43
N ALA A 35 -1.32 -1.93 -6.95
CA ALA A 35 -2.21 -2.75 -6.14
C ALA A 35 -1.47 -3.97 -5.54
N ALA A 36 -0.63 -4.65 -6.32
CA ALA A 36 0.14 -5.79 -5.85
C ALA A 36 1.14 -5.38 -4.75
N MET A 37 1.90 -4.30 -4.95
CA MET A 37 2.82 -3.76 -3.93
C MET A 37 2.08 -3.41 -2.65
N PHE A 38 0.95 -2.72 -2.76
CA PHE A 38 0.19 -2.30 -1.59
C PHE A 38 -0.50 -3.47 -0.86
N LEU A 39 -1.10 -4.41 -1.60
CA LEU A 39 -1.92 -5.48 -1.02
C LEU A 39 -1.10 -6.67 -0.52
N LEU A 40 0.03 -6.97 -1.17
CA LEU A 40 0.81 -8.18 -0.91
C LEU A 40 2.10 -7.88 -0.17
N TYR A 41 2.78 -6.79 -0.53
CA TYR A 41 4.14 -6.53 -0.05
C TYR A 41 4.19 -5.51 1.09
N LEU A 42 3.09 -4.78 1.35
CA LEU A 42 3.09 -3.75 2.37
C LEU A 42 3.32 -4.31 3.79
N VAL A 43 2.86 -5.53 4.08
CA VAL A 43 3.11 -6.21 5.36
C VAL A 43 4.61 -6.43 5.58
N ASN A 44 5.33 -6.89 4.57
CA ASN A 44 6.77 -7.13 4.68
C ASN A 44 7.56 -5.81 4.77
N LEU A 45 7.08 -4.77 4.07
CA LEU A 45 7.70 -3.44 4.10
C LEU A 45 7.47 -2.74 5.44
N SER A 46 6.27 -2.87 6.03
CA SER A 46 5.96 -2.23 7.31
C SER A 46 6.86 -2.74 8.44
N ASP A 47 7.09 -4.06 8.49
CA ASP A 47 7.97 -4.67 9.50
C ASP A 47 9.41 -4.18 9.38
N HIS A 48 9.90 -3.99 8.15
CA HIS A 48 11.24 -3.42 7.91
C HIS A 48 11.33 -1.97 8.36
N ASP A 49 10.27 -1.19 8.15
CA ASP A 49 10.20 0.23 8.48
C ASP A 49 9.78 0.49 9.94
N GLY A 50 9.66 -0.56 10.76
CA GLY A 50 9.45 -0.46 12.21
C GLY A 50 8.00 -0.22 12.64
N TRP A 51 7.02 -0.48 11.77
CA TRP A 51 5.61 -0.37 12.11
C TRP A 51 4.82 -1.62 11.73
N GLU A 52 3.81 -1.96 12.53
CA GLU A 52 2.99 -3.16 12.33
C GLU A 52 1.71 -2.77 11.57
N LEU A 53 1.50 -3.29 10.37
CA LEU A 53 0.29 -3.02 9.59
C LEU A 53 -0.92 -3.80 10.15
N TYR A 54 -2.00 -3.09 10.51
CA TYR A 54 -3.25 -3.71 10.97
C TYR A 54 -4.30 -3.85 9.86
N GLY A 55 -4.23 -3.00 8.84
CA GLY A 55 -5.13 -3.06 7.70
C GLY A 55 -5.38 -1.70 7.08
N TRP A 56 -6.34 -1.66 6.16
CA TRP A 56 -6.69 -0.44 5.45
C TRP A 56 -8.17 -0.45 5.06
N SER A 57 -8.72 0.72 4.79
CA SER A 57 -10.07 0.89 4.27
C SER A 57 -10.12 2.03 3.26
N TRP A 58 -11.10 1.96 2.37
CA TRP A 58 -11.39 3.03 1.41
C TRP A 58 -12.78 3.58 1.69
N LYS A 59 -12.89 4.92 1.78
CA LYS A 59 -14.18 5.59 1.88
C LYS A 59 -14.33 6.58 0.74
N GLU A 60 -15.38 6.40 -0.04
CA GLU A 60 -15.69 7.25 -1.17
C GLU A 60 -16.61 8.42 -0.77
N SER A 61 -16.37 9.58 -1.38
CA SER A 61 -17.22 10.76 -1.38
C SER A 61 -17.48 11.15 -2.84
N THR A 62 -18.45 12.05 -3.09
CA THR A 62 -18.95 12.42 -4.42
C THR A 62 -17.89 12.91 -5.41
N ARG A 63 -16.71 13.34 -4.96
CA ARG A 63 -15.64 13.86 -5.83
C ARG A 63 -14.24 13.31 -5.53
N LEU A 64 -14.09 12.59 -4.42
CA LEU A 64 -12.81 12.17 -3.89
C LEU A 64 -13.05 10.97 -2.99
N GLY A 65 -12.12 10.04 -2.91
CA GLY A 65 -12.09 9.06 -1.84
C GLY A 65 -10.85 9.20 -0.97
N CYS A 66 -10.93 8.56 0.18
CA CYS A 66 -9.91 8.57 1.20
C CYS A 66 -9.52 7.13 1.53
N LEU A 67 -8.24 6.83 1.32
CA LEU A 67 -7.58 5.63 1.81
C LEU A 67 -7.15 5.90 3.25
N VAL A 68 -7.57 5.03 4.15
CA VAL A 68 -7.11 4.99 5.55
C VAL A 68 -6.24 3.77 5.71
N VAL A 69 -4.99 3.95 6.11
CA VAL A 69 -4.09 2.84 6.48
C VAL A 69 -3.90 2.88 7.99
N LYS A 70 -4.07 1.73 8.65
CA LYS A 70 -3.96 1.59 10.10
C LYS A 70 -2.74 0.76 10.45
N ALA A 71 -1.95 1.24 11.40
CA ALA A 71 -0.76 0.55 11.89
C ALA A 71 -0.54 0.79 13.38
N VAL A 72 0.40 0.07 13.98
CA VAL A 72 1.04 0.45 15.23
C VAL A 72 2.44 0.94 14.91
N VAL A 73 2.71 2.21 15.24
CA VAL A 73 4.01 2.87 15.05
C VAL A 73 4.55 3.20 16.43
N ASP A 74 5.73 2.70 16.78
CA ASP A 74 6.34 2.87 18.11
C ASP A 74 5.40 2.51 19.27
N GLY A 75 4.59 1.45 19.10
CA GLY A 75 3.61 1.00 20.09
C GLY A 75 2.32 1.84 20.16
N ILE A 76 2.18 2.87 19.33
CA ILE A 76 1.00 3.74 19.28
C ILE A 76 0.13 3.36 18.07
N PRO A 77 -1.14 2.96 18.29
CA PRO A 77 -2.11 2.80 17.21
C PRO A 77 -2.25 4.10 16.44
N SER A 78 -2.00 4.04 15.14
CA SER A 78 -1.86 5.19 14.26
C SER A 78 -2.56 4.95 12.92
N VAL A 79 -2.94 6.04 12.28
CA VAL A 79 -3.56 6.06 10.96
C VAL A 79 -2.88 7.06 10.04
N VAL A 80 -2.80 6.71 8.77
CA VAL A 80 -2.46 7.63 7.68
C VAL A 80 -3.66 7.77 6.76
N PHE A 81 -3.92 9.01 6.34
CA PHE A 81 -4.95 9.34 5.36
C PHE A 81 -4.32 9.72 4.03
N THR A 82 -4.84 9.15 2.95
CA THR A 82 -4.41 9.47 1.59
C THR A 82 -5.63 9.67 0.70
N ASN A 83 -5.74 10.86 0.11
CA ASN A 83 -6.86 11.22 -0.74
C ASN A 83 -6.54 10.99 -2.22
N ALA A 84 -7.48 10.43 -2.97
CA ALA A 84 -7.36 10.26 -4.42
C ALA A 84 -8.72 10.05 -5.07
N ALA A 85 -8.78 10.09 -6.41
CA ALA A 85 -10.02 9.83 -7.16
C ALA A 85 -10.43 8.36 -7.18
N THR A 86 -9.48 7.42 -6.99
CA THR A 86 -9.75 5.98 -7.01
C THR A 86 -8.94 5.25 -5.93
N PRO A 87 -9.35 4.06 -5.48
CA PRO A 87 -8.62 3.28 -4.49
C PRO A 87 -7.17 3.03 -4.90
N ILE A 88 -6.93 2.60 -6.14
CA ILE A 88 -5.59 2.31 -6.66
C ILE A 88 -4.73 3.57 -6.71
N ALA A 89 -5.31 4.72 -7.09
CA ALA A 89 -4.59 5.98 -7.05
C ALA A 89 -4.22 6.35 -5.60
N GLY A 90 -5.10 6.10 -4.64
CA GLY A 90 -4.84 6.29 -3.21
C GLY A 90 -3.69 5.42 -2.72
N MET A 91 -3.70 4.12 -3.05
CA MET A 91 -2.60 3.19 -2.75
C MET A 91 -1.28 3.69 -3.33
N GLY A 92 -1.29 4.16 -4.57
CA GLY A 92 -0.10 4.70 -5.22
C GLY A 92 0.42 5.98 -4.57
N VAL A 93 -0.46 6.88 -4.11
CA VAL A 93 -0.03 8.07 -3.35
C VAL A 93 0.56 7.66 -2.01
N PHE A 94 -0.05 6.69 -1.31
CA PHE A 94 0.48 6.17 -0.05
C PHE A 94 1.89 5.61 -0.22
N LEU A 95 2.10 4.70 -1.18
CA LEU A 95 3.41 4.08 -1.44
C LEU A 95 4.48 5.13 -1.78
N ARG A 96 4.14 6.16 -2.57
CA ARG A 96 5.07 7.26 -2.87
C ARG A 96 5.42 8.09 -1.65
N LYS A 97 4.44 8.36 -0.77
CA LYS A 97 4.71 9.06 0.49
C LYS A 97 5.59 8.24 1.42
N MET A 98 5.35 6.93 1.49
CA MET A 98 6.16 5.98 2.26
C MET A 98 7.62 5.98 1.79
N GLU A 99 7.85 5.81 0.49
CA GLU A 99 9.19 5.82 -0.11
C GLU A 99 9.93 7.14 0.11
N ALA A 100 9.20 8.26 0.20
CA ALA A 100 9.75 9.58 0.43
C ALA A 100 9.85 9.98 1.92
N ASP A 101 9.48 9.10 2.86
CA ASP A 101 9.38 9.39 4.30
C ASP A 101 8.46 10.60 4.62
N LEU A 102 7.35 10.69 3.90
CA LEU A 102 6.33 11.75 4.00
C LEU A 102 4.98 11.22 4.52
N LEU A 103 4.97 10.08 5.21
CA LEU A 103 3.77 9.57 5.86
C LEU A 103 3.52 10.33 7.16
N GLU A 104 2.38 11.02 7.20
CA GLU A 104 1.91 11.70 8.41
C GLU A 104 1.02 10.74 9.22
N TRP A 105 1.63 10.07 10.19
CA TRP A 105 0.92 9.21 11.13
C TRP A 105 0.20 10.04 12.20
N LEU A 106 -1.09 9.78 12.35
CA LEU A 106 -1.95 10.40 13.37
C LEU A 106 -2.41 9.33 14.36
N PRO A 107 -2.47 9.61 15.68
CA PRO A 107 -2.99 8.65 16.64
C PRO A 107 -4.42 8.20 16.29
N ASP A 108 -4.66 6.89 16.24
CA ASP A 108 -5.99 6.33 16.00
C ASP A 108 -6.85 6.45 17.27
N LYS A 109 -7.81 7.40 17.25
CA LYS A 109 -8.74 7.64 18.35
C LYS A 109 -9.91 6.65 18.40
N TYR A 110 -10.03 5.77 17.40
CA TYR A 110 -11.23 4.96 17.17
C TYR A 110 -10.98 3.46 17.29
N ARG A 111 -10.03 3.05 18.14
CA ARG A 111 -9.82 1.64 18.45
C ARG A 111 -11.09 1.07 19.09
N VAL A 112 -11.79 0.21 18.35
CA VAL A 112 -12.70 -0.80 18.90
C VAL A 112 -11.91 -2.08 19.04
#